data_AF-A0A410UL84-F1
#
_entry.id   AF-A0A410UL84-F1
#
_cell.length_a   1.000
_cell.length_b   1.000
_cell.length_c   1.000
_cell.angle_alpha   90.00
_cell.angle_beta   90.00
_cell.angle_gamma   90.00
#
_symmetry.space_group_name_H-M   'P 1'
#
loop_
_entity.id
_entity.type
_entity.pdbx_description
1 polymer ?
#
loop_
_entity_poly.entity_id
_entity_poly.type
_entity_poly.pdbx_seq_one_letter_code
_entity_poly.pdbx_strand_id
1 'polypeptide(L)' 'MIELHFEWDSAKAAANFKKHGLSFDEAMSAFADERAKLIADPDHSDDEDRFILLGML' A
#
# COMPACT_ATOMS: atom_id res chain seq x y z
N MET A 1 -5.79 1.08 -21.78
CA MET A 1 -5.31 1.73 -20.54
C MET A 1 -5.09 0.62 -19.53
N ILE A 2 -3.98 0.64 -18.81
CA ILE A 2 -3.76 -0.32 -17.71
C ILE A 2 -4.55 0.21 -16.53
N GLU A 3 -5.56 -0.54 -16.10
CA GLU A 3 -6.36 -0.22 -14.93
C GLU A 3 -5.68 -0.85 -13.71
N LEU A 4 -5.37 -0.05 -12.70
CA LEU A 4 -4.79 -0.53 -11.45
C LEU A 4 -5.91 -1.13 -10.60
N HIS A 5 -5.76 -2.40 -10.25
CA HIS A 5 -6.66 -3.09 -9.34
C HIS A 5 -5.99 -3.26 -7.98
N PHE A 6 -6.75 -2.99 -6.93
CA PHE A 6 -6.30 -3.10 -5.56
C PHE A 6 -7.17 -4.11 -4.82
N GLU A 7 -6.54 -4.96 -4.03
CA GLU A 7 -7.21 -5.92 -3.18
C GLU A 7 -6.54 -5.97 -1.81
N TRP A 8 -7.35 -6.25 -0.80
CA TRP A 8 -6.87 -6.48 0.56
C TRP A 8 -7.88 -7.33 1.32
N ASP A 9 -7.37 -8.05 2.31
CA ASP A 9 -8.22 -8.72 3.28
C ASP A 9 -8.96 -7.70 4.16
N SER A 10 -10.27 -7.90 4.33
CA SER A 10 -11.14 -7.00 5.09
C SER A 10 -10.79 -6.94 6.57
N ALA A 11 -10.34 -8.04 7.17
CA ALA A 11 -9.93 -8.06 8.57
C ALA A 11 -8.61 -7.30 8.77
N LYS A 12 -7.67 -7.43 7.82
CA LYS A 12 -6.43 -6.63 7.79
C LYS A 12 -6.72 -5.14 7.66
N ALA A 13 -7.64 -4.75 6.77
CA ALA A 13 -8.03 -3.35 6.61
C ALA A 13 -8.61 -2.75 7.90
N ALA A 14 -9.52 -3.47 8.57
CA ALA A 14 -10.09 -3.04 9.84
C ALA A 14 -9.04 -2.92 10.95
N ALA A 15 -8.12 -3.89 11.03
CA ALA A 15 -7.01 -3.85 11.99
C ALA A 15 -6.04 -2.69 11.71
N ASN A 16 -5.73 -2.44 10.44
CA ASN A 16 -4.86 -1.34 10.04
C ASN A 16 -5.47 0.02 10.38
N PHE A 17 -6.75 0.22 10.05
CA PHE A 17 -7.47 1.45 10.37
C PHE A 17 -7.50 1.70 11.88
N LYS A 18 -7.77 0.66 12.69
CA LYS A 18 -7.75 0.80 14.16
C LYS A 18 -6.36 1.17 14.70
N LYS A 19 -5.30 0.66 14.09
CA LYS A 19 -3.92 0.89 14.53
C LYS A 19 -3.35 2.24 14.07
N HIS A 20 -3.70 2.67 12.86
CA HIS A 20 -3.05 3.80 12.17
C HIS A 20 -3.98 4.99 11.90
N GLY A 21 -5.30 4.81 12.00
CA GLY A 21 -6.29 5.85 11.71
C GLY A 21 -6.45 6.19 10.23
N LEU A 22 -5.86 5.38 9.34
CA LEU A 22 -5.88 5.58 7.88
C LEU A 22 -6.41 4.33 7.19
N SER A 23 -7.38 4.51 6.28
CA SER A 23 -7.95 3.42 5.50
C SER A 23 -7.05 3.06 4.30
N PHE A 24 -7.21 1.84 3.75
CA PHE A 24 -6.50 1.48 2.52
C PHE A 24 -7.06 2.20 1.29
N ASP A 25 -8.35 2.54 1.27
CA ASP A 25 -8.94 3.40 0.24
C ASP A 25 -8.29 4.78 0.21
N GLU A 26 -7.98 5.39 1.37
CA GLU A 26 -7.22 6.64 1.41
C GLU A 26 -5.75 6.41 1.04
N ALA A 27 -5.11 5.37 1.59
CA ALA A 27 -3.70 5.08 1.33
C ALA A 27 -3.41 4.80 -0.15
N MET A 28 -4.39 4.32 -0.92
CA MET A 28 -4.22 4.05 -2.35
C MET A 28 -3.97 5.33 -3.16
N SER A 29 -4.32 6.52 -2.65
CA SER A 29 -4.03 7.78 -3.35
C SER A 29 -2.52 8.01 -3.53
N ALA A 30 -1.67 7.39 -2.70
CA ALA A 30 -0.22 7.42 -2.86
C ALA A 30 0.26 6.86 -4.22
N PHE A 31 -0.52 6.01 -4.89
CA PHE A 31 -0.20 5.51 -6.24
C PHE A 31 -0.39 6.57 -7.33
N ALA A 32 -1.13 7.64 -7.04
CA ALA A 32 -1.31 8.78 -7.93
C ALA A 32 -0.29 9.90 -7.69
N ASP A 33 0.53 9.82 -6.63
CA ASP A 33 1.60 10.79 -6.38
C ASP A 33 2.79 10.52 -7.31
N GLU A 34 3.00 11.42 -8.28
CA GLU A 34 4.12 11.35 -9.22
C GLU A 34 5.51 11.41 -8.56
N ARG A 35 5.56 11.85 -7.30
CA ARG A 35 6.79 11.95 -6.50
C ARG A 35 6.90 10.83 -5.47
N ALA A 36 5.97 9.87 -5.48
CA ALA A 36 6.01 8.72 -4.60
C ALA A 36 7.30 7.91 -4.84
N LYS A 37 7.82 7.35 -3.76
CA LYS A 37 8.99 6.48 -3.78
C LYS A 37 8.55 5.05 -3.58
N LEU A 38 8.87 4.20 -4.56
CA LEU A 38 8.75 2.75 -4.45
C LEU A 38 10.10 2.19 -3.98
N ILE A 39 10.09 1.47 -2.86
CA ILE A 39 11.28 0.93 -2.21
C ILE A 39 11.09 -0.58 -2.10
N ALA A 40 12.08 -1.36 -2.57
CA ALA A 40 12.07 -2.82 -2.40
C ALA A 40 12.26 -3.17 -0.91
N ASP A 41 11.55 -4.19 -0.44
CA ASP A 41 11.64 -4.69 0.94
C ASP A 41 12.19 -6.13 0.95
N PRO A 42 13.50 -6.31 0.70
CA PRO A 42 14.11 -7.63 0.58
C PRO A 42 14.01 -8.45 1.87
N ASP A 43 13.94 -7.80 3.03
CA ASP A 43 13.85 -8.46 4.35
C ASP A 43 12.52 -9.22 4.54
N HIS A 44 11.51 -8.92 3.71
CA HIS A 44 10.21 -9.57 3.76
C HIS A 44 9.83 -10.24 2.43
N SER A 45 10.78 -10.37 1.49
CA SER A 45 10.52 -10.86 0.13
C SER A 45 10.95 -12.31 -0.12
N ASP A 46 10.96 -13.15 0.92
CA ASP A 46 11.41 -14.55 0.80
C ASP A 46 10.48 -15.40 -0.09
N ASP A 47 9.16 -15.27 0.11
CA ASP A 47 8.14 -16.06 -0.59
C ASP A 47 7.47 -15.29 -1.75
N GLU A 48 7.51 -13.96 -1.72
CA GLU A 48 6.86 -13.07 -2.70
C GLU A 48 7.57 -11.72 -2.74
N ASP A 49 7.52 -11.00 -3.88
CA ASP A 49 8.09 -9.66 -3.95
C ASP A 49 7.29 -8.67 -3.11
N ARG A 50 7.96 -7.98 -2.18
CA ARG A 50 7.35 -6.95 -1.34
C ARG A 50 7.99 -5.58 -1.55
N PHE A 51 7.14 -4.56 -1.51
CA PHE A 51 7.53 -3.18 -1.71
C PHE A 51 6.85 -2.25 -0.72
N ILE A 52 7.53 -1.16 -0.37
CA ILE A 52 7.00 -0.03 0.38
C ILE A 52 6.79 1.12 -0.61
N LEU A 53 5.56 1.65 -0.66
CA LEU A 53 5.25 2.88 -1.37
C LEU A 53 5.14 4.02 -0.36
N LEU A 54 5.97 5.05 -0.53
CA LEU A 54 5.94 6.27 0.28
C LEU A 54 5.54 7.45 -0.60
N GLY A 55 4.33 7.96 -0.40
CA GLY A 55 3.80 9.15 -1.08
C GLY A 55 3.18 10.13 -0.10
N MET A 56 2.86 11.32 -0.59
CA MET A 56 2.05 12.30 0.14
C MET A 56 0.56 12.05 -0.17
N LEU A 57 -0.27 12.10 0.87
CA LEU A 57 -1.73 11.98 0.77
C LEU A 57 -2.39 13.36 0.65
#